data_AF-A0A150WMW6-F1
#
_entry.id   AF-A0A150WMW6-F1
#
_cell.length_a   1.000
_cell.length_b   1.000
_cell.length_c   1.000
_cell.angle_alpha   90.00
_cell.angle_beta   90.00
_cell.angle_gamma   90.00
#
_symmetry.space_group_name_H-M   'P 1'
#
loop_
_entity.id
_entity.type
_entity.pdbx_description
1 polymer ?
#
loop_
_entity_poly.entity_id
_entity_poly.type
_entity_poly.pdbx_seq_one_letter_code
_entity_poly.pdbx_strand_id
1 'polypeptide(L)'
;MTLLAVLLVSIFGAEITFWLIHKKRLSTVRASSLATLVFCLLTMSLASPLILTLQAGFFGATFVGMTDKSRMGWKRVFIASLVFGLIFYFLIPLANGIGGGLGAAAFVACSIIHLLGQYLPWQKITHHYLR
;
A
#
# COMPACT_ATOMS: atom_id res chain seq x y z
N MET A 1 -8.89 -6.75 17.53
CA MET A 1 -9.66 -7.05 16.30
C MET A 1 -9.44 -6.02 15.19
N THR A 2 -9.24 -4.73 15.52
CA THR A 2 -8.98 -3.63 14.58
C THR A 2 -7.66 -3.72 13.82
N LEU A 3 -6.55 -4.06 14.48
CA LEU A 3 -5.23 -4.16 13.82
C LEU A 3 -5.20 -5.19 12.68
N LEU A 4 -5.75 -6.38 12.93
CA LEU A 4 -5.79 -7.44 11.90
C LEU A 4 -6.59 -6.98 10.68
N ALA A 5 -7.74 -6.33 10.90
CA ALA A 5 -8.54 -5.77 9.82
C ALA A 5 -7.78 -4.70 9.03
N VAL A 6 -7.05 -3.80 9.71
CA VAL A 6 -6.19 -2.80 9.05
C VAL A 6 -5.13 -3.49 8.20
N LEU A 7 -4.39 -4.46 8.73
CA LEU A 7 -3.35 -5.17 7.97
C LEU A 7 -3.91 -5.87 6.73
N LEU A 8 -5.05 -6.57 6.87
CA LEU A 8 -5.70 -7.24 5.74
C LEU A 8 -6.12 -6.22 4.67
N VAL A 9 -6.79 -5.14 5.08
CA VAL A 9 -7.23 -4.08 4.16
C VAL A 9 -6.04 -3.39 3.50
N SER A 10 -4.94 -3.17 4.22
CA SER A 10 -3.70 -2.62 3.67
C SER A 10 -3.07 -3.54 2.62
N ILE A 11 -3.01 -4.85 2.88
CA ILE A 11 -2.52 -5.82 1.89
C ILE A 11 -3.43 -5.80 0.66
N PHE A 12 -4.75 -5.93 0.85
CA PHE A 12 -5.70 -5.94 -0.26
C PHE A 12 -5.62 -4.67 -1.11
N GLY A 13 -5.56 -3.49 -0.48
CA GLY A 13 -5.46 -2.21 -1.19
C GLY A 13 -4.18 -2.09 -2.03
N ALA A 14 -3.04 -2.48 -1.46
CA ALA A 14 -1.75 -2.45 -2.17
C ALA A 14 -1.70 -3.46 -3.32
N GLU A 15 -2.10 -4.71 -3.07
CA GLU A 15 -2.05 -5.80 -4.05
C GLU A 15 -3.00 -5.58 -5.24
N ILE A 16 -4.24 -5.13 -4.97
CA ILE A 16 -5.21 -4.82 -6.04
C ILE A 16 -4.69 -3.67 -6.90
N THR A 17 -4.15 -2.63 -6.28
CA THR A 17 -3.61 -1.47 -7.02
C THR A 17 -2.41 -1.88 -7.87
N PHE A 18 -1.48 -2.66 -7.32
CA PHE A 18 -0.31 -3.16 -8.03
C PHE A 18 -0.70 -4.10 -9.19
N TRP A 19 -1.72 -4.94 -8.97
CA TRP A 19 -2.28 -5.80 -10.02
C TRP A 19 -2.91 -5.00 -11.16
N LEU A 20 -3.73 -3.98 -10.84
CA LEU A 20 -4.38 -3.12 -11.83
C LEU A 20 -3.37 -2.39 -12.70
N ILE A 21 -2.27 -1.89 -12.12
CA ILE A 21 -1.22 -1.19 -12.85
C ILE A 21 -0.50 -2.15 -13.80
N HIS A 22 0.02 -3.27 -13.30
CA HIS A 22 0.92 -4.13 -14.09
C HIS A 22 0.22 -5.16 -14.99
N LYS A 23 -1.01 -5.58 -14.68
CA LYS A 23 -1.77 -6.53 -15.51
C LYS A 23 -2.77 -5.83 -16.42
N LYS A 24 -3.46 -4.78 -15.97
CA LYS A 24 -4.46 -4.05 -16.76
C LYS A 24 -3.91 -2.79 -17.44
N ARG A 25 -2.62 -2.46 -17.24
CA ARG A 25 -1.94 -1.29 -17.81
C ARG A 25 -2.68 0.03 -17.53
N LEU A 26 -3.37 0.11 -16.40
CA LEU A 26 -4.02 1.33 -15.95
C LEU A 26 -2.96 2.33 -15.49
N SER A 27 -3.23 3.63 -15.67
CA SER A 27 -2.35 4.64 -15.09
C SER A 27 -2.40 4.55 -13.56
N THR A 28 -1.28 4.83 -12.92
CA THR A 28 -1.08 4.72 -11.47
C THR A 28 -2.17 5.45 -10.68
N VAL A 29 -2.52 6.67 -11.11
CA VAL A 29 -3.58 7.48 -10.48
C VAL A 29 -4.96 6.85 -10.66
N ARG A 30 -5.29 6.35 -11.87
CA ARG A 30 -6.58 5.71 -12.15
C ARG A 30 -6.76 4.39 -11.40
N ALA A 31 -5.71 3.59 -11.28
CA ALA A 31 -5.75 2.34 -10.54
C ALA A 31 -6.09 2.57 -9.06
N SER A 32 -5.42 3.54 -8.43
CA SER A 32 -5.68 3.89 -7.03
C SER A 32 -7.05 4.52 -6.80
N SER A 33 -7.45 5.48 -7.66
CA SER A 33 -8.75 6.13 -7.50
C SER A 33 -9.89 5.14 -7.71
N LEU A 34 -9.79 4.25 -8.70
CA LEU A 34 -10.77 3.21 -8.95
C LEU A 34 -10.85 2.22 -7.78
N ALA A 35 -9.71 1.68 -7.30
CA ALA A 35 -9.69 0.73 -6.20
C ALA A 35 -10.30 1.34 -4.92
N THR A 36 -9.94 2.59 -4.60
CA THR A 36 -10.45 3.28 -3.41
C THR A 36 -11.93 3.59 -3.54
N LEU A 37 -12.37 4.06 -4.71
CA LEU A 37 -13.78 4.37 -4.96
C LEU A 37 -14.65 3.13 -4.82
N VAL A 38 -14.23 2.00 -5.41
CA VAL A 38 -14.95 0.72 -5.28
C VAL A 38 -15.02 0.28 -3.82
N PHE A 39 -13.91 0.38 -3.08
CA PHE A 39 -13.89 0.01 -1.67
C PHE A 39 -14.82 0.89 -0.81
N CYS A 40 -14.81 2.20 -1.03
CA CYS A 40 -15.73 3.13 -0.33
C CYS A 40 -17.19 2.86 -0.67
N LEU A 41 -17.53 2.61 -1.94
CA LEU A 41 -18.90 2.30 -2.36
C LEU A 41 -19.41 0.99 -1.72
N LEU A 42 -18.57 -0.05 -1.67
CA LEU A 42 -18.92 -1.33 -1.04
C LEU A 42 -19.12 -1.22 0.47
N THR A 43 -18.45 -0.26 1.11
CA THR A 43 -18.49 -0.08 2.57
C THR A 43 -19.42 1.05 3.01
N MET A 44 -20.06 1.76 2.07
CA MET A 44 -20.89 2.94 2.33
C MET A 44 -22.08 2.65 3.24
N SER A 45 -22.69 1.46 3.13
CA SER A 45 -23.82 1.07 3.97
C SER A 45 -23.44 0.69 5.41
N LEU A 46 -22.15 0.48 5.69
CA LEU A 46 -21.64 0.15 7.02
C LEU A 46 -21.07 1.41 7.67
N ALA A 47 -21.94 2.35 8.06
CA ALA A 47 -21.54 3.58 8.73
C ALA A 47 -21.08 3.30 10.17
N SER A 48 -19.80 2.98 10.35
CA SER A 48 -19.15 2.86 11.66
C SER A 48 -17.79 3.55 11.68
N PRO A 49 -17.32 4.04 12.84
CA PRO A 49 -16.00 4.69 12.96
C PRO A 49 -14.86 3.79 12.48
N LEU A 50 -15.00 2.48 12.69
CA LEU A 50 -14.04 1.48 12.24
C LEU A 50 -13.92 1.47 10.71
N ILE A 51 -15.05 1.54 9.98
CA ILE A 51 -15.05 1.53 8.52
C ILE A 51 -14.35 2.77 7.96
N LEU A 52 -14.55 3.95 8.57
CA LEU A 52 -13.82 5.17 8.17
C LEU A 52 -12.30 4.99 8.32
N THR A 53 -11.85 4.37 9.42
CA THR A 53 -10.43 4.03 9.60
C THR A 53 -9.94 3.04 8.54
N LEU A 54 -10.74 2.03 8.19
CA LEU A 54 -10.38 1.08 7.14
C LEU A 54 -10.36 1.72 5.75
N GLN A 55 -11.27 2.63 5.43
CA GLN A 55 -11.26 3.38 4.17
C GLN A 55 -10.01 4.25 4.04
N ALA A 56 -9.63 4.96 5.11
CA ALA A 56 -8.39 5.74 5.14
C ALA A 56 -7.14 4.85 5.01
N GLY A 57 -7.13 3.71 5.70
CA GLY A 57 -6.05 2.72 5.62
C GLY A 57 -5.94 2.10 4.22
N PHE A 58 -7.07 1.77 3.60
CA PHE A 58 -7.13 1.26 2.23
C PHE A 58 -6.56 2.29 1.24
N PHE A 59 -7.02 3.54 1.33
CA PHE A 59 -6.55 4.63 0.47
C PHE A 59 -5.06 4.90 0.62
N GLY A 60 -4.51 4.88 1.85
CA GLY A 60 -3.07 5.02 2.03
C GLY A 60 -2.29 3.81 1.50
N ALA A 61 -2.83 2.61 1.63
CA ALA A 61 -2.20 1.39 1.13
C ALA A 61 -2.14 1.33 -0.41
N THR A 62 -3.07 1.95 -1.13
CA THR A 62 -2.97 2.01 -2.60
C THR A 62 -1.72 2.75 -3.06
N PHE A 63 -1.20 3.71 -2.27
CA PHE A 63 0.09 4.37 -2.57
C PHE A 63 1.28 3.42 -2.50
N VAL A 64 1.25 2.43 -1.63
CA VAL A 64 2.25 1.35 -1.62
C VAL A 64 2.15 0.52 -2.91
N GLY A 65 0.92 0.25 -3.36
CA GLY A 65 0.63 -0.45 -4.61
C GLY A 65 0.95 0.33 -5.89
N MET A 66 1.15 1.64 -5.81
CA MET A 66 1.56 2.49 -6.94
C MET A 66 3.03 2.32 -7.35
N THR A 67 3.80 1.55 -6.56
CA THR A 67 5.23 1.31 -6.83
C THR A 67 5.45 0.54 -8.13
N ASP A 68 6.60 0.77 -8.77
CA ASP A 68 6.94 0.09 -10.02
C ASP A 68 7.55 -1.30 -9.77
N LYS A 69 7.09 -2.29 -10.55
CA LYS A 69 7.56 -3.68 -10.51
C LYS A 69 9.08 -3.84 -10.65
N SER A 70 9.77 -2.96 -11.38
CA SER A 70 11.24 -3.03 -11.53
C SER A 70 11.98 -2.75 -10.21
N ARG A 71 11.38 -1.96 -9.30
CA ARG A 71 11.97 -1.58 -8.01
C ARG A 71 11.38 -2.38 -6.85
N MET A 72 10.07 -2.60 -6.87
CA MET A 72 9.34 -3.39 -5.88
C MET A 72 8.56 -4.49 -6.60
N GLY A 73 9.07 -5.72 -6.54
CA GLY A 73 8.30 -6.89 -6.97
C GLY A 73 7.18 -7.22 -5.97
N TRP A 74 6.26 -8.11 -6.39
CA TRP A 74 5.11 -8.58 -5.59
C TRP A 74 5.44 -8.89 -4.11
N LYS A 75 6.51 -9.65 -3.86
CA LYS A 75 6.94 -9.97 -2.48
C LYS A 75 7.29 -8.74 -1.65
N ARG A 76 7.91 -7.72 -2.28
CA ARG A 76 8.32 -6.48 -1.60
C ARG A 76 7.10 -5.59 -1.33
N VAL A 77 6.14 -5.54 -2.26
CA VAL A 77 4.87 -4.81 -2.07
C VAL A 77 4.07 -5.42 -0.93
N PHE A 78 3.96 -6.75 -0.87
CA PHE A 78 3.33 -7.46 0.24
C PHE A 78 3.93 -7.07 1.60
N ILE A 79 5.26 -7.15 1.73
CA ILE A 79 5.94 -6.80 2.99
C ILE A 79 5.80 -5.30 3.29
N ALA A 80 5.91 -4.43 2.29
CA ALA A 80 5.74 -2.99 2.47
C ALA A 80 4.32 -2.62 2.91
N SER A 81 3.30 -3.34 2.44
CA SER A 81 1.90 -3.13 2.85
C SER A 81 1.66 -3.50 4.33
N LEU A 82 2.35 -4.53 4.83
CA LEU A 82 2.34 -4.88 6.25
C LEU A 82 2.99 -3.79 7.10
N VAL A 83 4.15 -3.29 6.68
CA VAL A 83 4.86 -2.20 7.39
C VAL A 83 4.01 -0.93 7.38
N PHE A 84 3.40 -0.59 6.24
CA PHE A 84 2.47 0.53 6.14
C PHE A 84 1.29 0.38 7.11
N GLY A 85 0.64 -0.79 7.17
CA GLY A 85 -0.48 -1.01 8.07
C GLY A 85 -0.11 -0.89 9.55
N LEU A 86 1.11 -1.31 9.94
CA LEU A 86 1.64 -1.08 11.28
C LEU A 86 1.86 0.40 11.57
N ILE A 87 2.50 1.13 10.66
CA ILE A 87 2.71 2.59 10.79
C ILE A 87 1.36 3.31 10.85
N PHE A 88 0.41 2.95 9.99
CA PHE A 88 -0.93 3.53 9.97
C PHE A 88 -1.66 3.31 11.30
N TYR A 89 -1.60 2.10 11.87
CA TYR A 89 -2.32 1.79 13.12
C TYR A 89 -1.72 2.51 14.34
N PHE A 90 -0.39 2.56 14.44
CA PHE A 90 0.28 3.09 15.65
C PHE A 90 0.66 4.56 15.54
N LEU A 91 1.15 5.03 14.40
CA LEU A 91 1.78 6.36 14.30
C LEU A 91 0.81 7.44 13.79
N ILE A 92 -0.10 7.11 12.89
CA ILE A 92 -1.00 8.12 12.30
C ILE A 92 -2.00 8.70 13.31
N PRO A 93 -2.59 7.93 14.24
CA PRO A 93 -3.45 8.50 15.28
C PRO A 93 -2.71 9.47 16.22
N LEU A 94 -1.39 9.34 16.35
CA LEU A 94 -0.58 10.29 17.13
C LEU A 94 -0.32 11.60 16.37
N ALA A 95 -0.40 11.58 15.04
CA ALA A 95 -0.22 12.73 14.17
C ALA A 95 -1.54 13.43 13.81
N ASN A 96 -2.54 13.39 14.71
CA ASN A 96 -3.84 14.02 14.52
C ASN A 96 -3.69 15.52 14.17
N GLY A 97 -4.29 15.92 13.04
CA GLY A 97 -4.25 17.31 12.55
C GLY A 97 -3.16 17.61 11.51
N ILE A 98 -2.25 16.68 11.23
CA ILE A 98 -1.23 16.83 10.20
C ILE A 98 -1.70 16.17 8.89
N GLY A 99 -1.96 17.00 7.87
CA GLY A 99 -2.24 16.52 6.52
C GLY A 99 -1.05 15.80 5.89
N GLY A 100 -1.31 14.85 4.98
CA GLY A 100 -0.26 14.14 4.23
C GLY A 100 0.35 12.91 4.93
N GLY A 101 -0.07 12.58 6.16
CA GLY A 101 0.48 11.45 6.92
C GLY A 101 0.37 10.08 6.21
N LEU A 102 -0.71 9.84 5.47
CA LEU A 102 -0.91 8.57 4.73
C LEU A 102 0.16 8.36 3.65
N GLY A 103 0.44 9.40 2.86
CA GLY A 103 1.46 9.36 1.81
C GLY A 103 2.86 9.21 2.38
N ALA A 104 3.16 9.96 3.45
CA ALA A 104 4.45 9.85 4.15
C ALA A 104 4.66 8.45 4.73
N ALA A 105 3.64 7.87 5.38
CA ALA A 105 3.71 6.51 5.90
C ALA A 105 3.95 5.47 4.80
N ALA A 106 3.26 5.59 3.67
CA ALA A 106 3.46 4.71 2.52
C ALA A 106 4.89 4.85 1.95
N PHE A 107 5.39 6.07 1.82
CA PHE A 107 6.74 6.35 1.35
C PHE A 107 7.81 5.76 2.28
N VAL A 108 7.67 5.95 3.60
CA VAL A 108 8.59 5.41 4.60
C VAL A 108 8.58 3.88 4.57
N ALA A 109 7.40 3.26 4.52
CA ALA A 109 7.27 1.81 4.41
C ALA A 109 7.96 1.25 3.16
N CYS A 110 7.73 1.87 2.00
CA CYS A 110 8.37 1.46 0.75
C CYS A 110 9.89 1.66 0.80
N SER A 111 10.36 2.78 1.35
CA SER A 111 11.78 3.11 1.45
C SER A 111 12.55 2.13 2.33
N ILE A 112 12.01 1.78 3.51
CA ILE A 112 12.60 0.78 4.41
C ILE A 112 12.74 -0.56 3.68
N ILE A 113 11.68 -1.05 3.05
CA ILE A 113 11.70 -2.35 2.35
C ILE A 113 12.59 -2.31 1.10
N HIS A 114 12.63 -1.20 0.39
CA HIS A 114 13.51 -1.05 -0.76
C HIS A 114 14.99 -1.11 -0.34
N LEU A 115 15.37 -0.35 0.69
CA LEU A 115 16.74 -0.33 1.22
C LEU A 115 17.15 -1.70 1.78
N LEU A 116 16.31 -2.33 2.60
CA LEU A 116 16.57 -3.70 3.08
C LEU A 116 16.69 -4.70 1.92
N GLY A 117 15.89 -4.50 0.88
CA GLY A 117 15.93 -5.31 -0.34
C GLY A 117 17.19 -5.15 -1.18
N GLN A 118 17.98 -4.08 -1.01
CA GLN A 118 19.28 -3.91 -1.65
C GLN A 118 20.37 -4.76 -0.97
N TYR A 119 20.25 -5.01 0.34
CA TYR A 119 21.17 -5.88 1.09
C TYR A 119 20.82 -7.37 0.94
N LEU A 120 19.60 -7.70 0.50
CA LEU A 120 19.18 -9.07 0.23
C LEU A 120 19.66 -9.53 -1.18
N PRO A 121 20.33 -10.69 -1.32
CA PRO A 121 21.04 -11.11 -2.55
C PRO A 121 20.18 -11.39 -3.79
N TRP A 122 18.85 -11.21 -3.70
CA TRP A 122 17.90 -11.50 -4.78
C TRP A 122 17.99 -10.54 -5.98
N GLN A 123 18.84 -9.50 -5.93
CA GLN A 123 19.04 -8.55 -7.04
C GLN A 123 20.08 -8.97 -8.09
N LYS A 124 20.95 -9.96 -7.81
CA LYS A 124 22.03 -10.29 -8.75
C LYS A 124 21.59 -11.02 -10.02
N ILE A 125 20.37 -11.55 -10.09
CA ILE A 125 19.95 -12.41 -11.22
C ILE A 125 19.20 -11.64 -12.32
N THR A 126 18.52 -10.54 -12.02
CA THR A 126 17.68 -9.85 -13.02
C THR A 126 18.39 -8.79 -13.87
N HIS A 127 19.59 -8.32 -13.48
CA HIS A 127 20.33 -7.34 -14.28
C HIS A 127 21.16 -7.94 -15.42
N HIS A 128 21.32 -9.27 -15.46
CA HIS A 128 22.18 -9.91 -16.47
C HIS A 128 21.46 -10.35 -17.76
N TYR A 129 20.12 -10.23 -17.82
CA TYR A 129 19.30 -10.70 -18.95
C TYR A 129 18.64 -9.59 -19.79
N LEU A 130 18.92 -8.31 -19.50
CA LEU A 130 18.33 -7.17 -20.22
C LEU A 130 19.40 -6.21 -20.79
N ARG A 131 20.57 -6.74 -21.18
CA ARG A 131 21.49 -6.06 -22.09
C ARG A 131 21.61 -6.87 -23.37
#